data_AF-H6BD91-F1
#
_entry.id   AF-H6BD91-F1
#
_cell.length_a   1.000
_cell.length_b   1.000
_cell.length_c   1.000
_cell.angle_alpha   90.00
_cell.angle_beta   90.00
_cell.angle_gamma   90.00
#
_symmetry.space_group_name_H-M   'P 1'
#
loop_
_entity.id
_entity.type
_entity.pdbx_description
1 polymer ?
#
loop_
_entity_poly.entity_id
_entity_poly.type
_entity_poly.pdbx_seq_one_letter_code
_entity_poly.pdbx_strand_id
1 'polypeptide(L)'
;TPNRISLRAGTHFNDLIEVDQIELSEPVGWVCVPMKDINDKPIRTFMVQIAVLSNHQNGRDTHLRRIKVRSPVQDTYVVKTPKFTSLELMQLAYIK
;
A
#
# COMPACT_ATOMS: atom_id res chain seq x y z
N THR A 1 -2.74 9.37 -19.72
CA THR A 1 -3.04 8.37 -18.68
C THR A 1 -1.82 7.51 -18.49
N PRO A 2 -1.39 7.23 -17.25
CA PRO A 2 -0.23 6.37 -17.04
C PRO A 2 -0.53 4.96 -17.56
N ASN A 3 0.37 4.40 -18.37
CA ASN A 3 0.27 3.02 -18.85
C ASN A 3 1.24 2.08 -18.13
N ARG A 4 2.27 2.62 -17.48
CA ARG A 4 3.21 1.82 -16.70
C ARG A 4 3.62 2.57 -15.45
N ILE A 5 3.42 1.94 -14.31
CA ILE A 5 3.70 2.51 -12.99
C ILE A 5 4.59 1.52 -12.23
N SER A 6 5.64 2.03 -11.61
CA SER A 6 6.53 1.31 -10.71
C SER A 6 6.27 1.78 -9.27
N LEU A 7 6.09 0.83 -8.36
CA LEU A 7 6.02 1.07 -6.93
C LEU A 7 7.34 0.71 -6.29
N ARG A 8 7.89 1.63 -5.51
CA ARG A 8 9.18 1.46 -4.87
C ARG A 8 9.11 1.79 -3.38
N ALA A 9 9.94 1.13 -2.60
CA ALA A 9 10.01 1.32 -1.16
C ALA A 9 11.47 1.38 -0.69
N GLY A 10 11.74 2.15 0.37
CA GLY A 10 13.08 2.32 0.93
C GLY A 10 13.09 3.11 2.24
N THR A 11 14.28 3.37 2.77
CA THR A 11 14.44 4.21 3.97
C THR A 11 14.52 5.69 3.60
N HIS A 12 15.03 5.97 2.41
CA HIS A 12 15.37 7.29 1.88
C HIS A 12 15.17 7.32 0.35
N PHE A 13 15.40 8.45 -0.31
CA PHE A 13 15.23 8.54 -1.76
C PHE A 13 16.35 7.85 -2.57
N ASN A 14 17.47 7.51 -1.94
CA ASN A 14 18.66 6.92 -2.58
C ASN A 14 18.67 5.39 -2.53
N ASP A 15 17.88 4.76 -1.67
CA ASP A 15 17.83 3.31 -1.47
C ASP A 15 16.45 2.73 -1.83
N LEU A 16 15.69 3.42 -2.69
CA LEU A 16 14.40 2.94 -3.17
C LEU A 16 14.59 1.69 -4.05
N ILE A 17 13.97 0.59 -3.65
CA ILE A 17 13.94 -0.66 -4.39
C ILE A 17 12.56 -0.84 -5.01
N GLU A 18 12.50 -1.27 -6.26
CA GLU A 18 11.24 -1.61 -6.92
C GLU A 18 10.61 -2.85 -6.26
N VAL A 19 9.38 -2.66 -5.82
CA VAL A 19 8.56 -3.70 -5.19
C VAL A 19 7.70 -4.38 -6.23
N ASP A 20 7.05 -3.59 -7.09
CA ASP A 20 6.12 -4.07 -8.09
C ASP A 20 6.04 -3.10 -9.27
N GLN A 21 5.73 -3.63 -10.46
CA GLN A 21 5.53 -2.86 -11.66
C GLN A 21 4.24 -3.29 -12.34
N ILE A 22 3.42 -2.31 -12.69
CA ILE A 22 2.06 -2.53 -13.20
C ILE A 22 1.96 -1.92 -14.59
N GLU A 23 1.37 -2.69 -15.49
CA GLU A 23 0.96 -2.22 -16.80
C GLU A 23 -0.56 -2.01 -16.84
N LEU A 24 -0.96 -0.85 -17.33
CA LEU A 24 -2.34 -0.39 -17.42
C LEU A 24 -2.65 -0.15 -18.89
N SER A 25 -3.71 -0.76 -19.42
CA SER A 25 -4.13 -0.59 -20.82
C SER A 25 -5.20 0.49 -20.97
N GLU A 26 -6.31 0.36 -20.26
CA GLU A 26 -7.39 1.35 -20.23
C GLU A 26 -8.02 1.34 -18.83
N PRO A 27 -7.28 1.79 -17.80
CA PRO A 27 -7.76 1.67 -16.42
C PRO A 27 -8.97 2.56 -16.20
N VAL A 28 -10.08 1.96 -15.76
CA VAL A 28 -11.30 2.66 -15.34
C VAL A 28 -11.50 2.48 -13.83
N GLY A 29 -11.71 3.57 -13.12
CA GLY A 29 -11.91 3.56 -11.67
C GLY A 29 -10.62 3.41 -10.86
N TRP A 30 -10.73 2.80 -9.68
CA TRP A 30 -9.60 2.61 -8.77
C TRP A 30 -8.79 1.39 -9.16
N VAL A 31 -7.47 1.57 -9.31
CA VAL A 31 -6.52 0.47 -9.40
C VAL A 31 -5.92 0.24 -8.01
N CYS A 32 -6.11 -0.96 -7.46
CA CYS A 32 -5.55 -1.34 -6.17
C CYS A 32 -4.31 -2.21 -6.38
N VAL A 33 -3.21 -1.82 -5.74
CA VAL A 33 -1.93 -2.51 -5.86
C VAL A 33 -1.48 -3.00 -4.49
N PRO A 34 -1.20 -4.30 -4.31
CA PRO A 34 -0.70 -4.83 -3.05
C PRO A 34 0.79 -4.48 -2.85
N MET A 35 1.11 -3.77 -1.77
CA MET A 35 2.49 -3.54 -1.31
C MET A 35 2.92 -4.67 -0.36
N LYS A 36 3.36 -5.80 -0.93
CA LYS A 36 3.71 -7.00 -0.16
C LYS A 36 5.11 -7.52 -0.48
N ASP A 37 5.74 -8.17 0.48
CA ASP A 37 7.03 -8.86 0.32
C ASP A 37 6.86 -10.27 -0.26
N ILE A 38 7.99 -10.99 -0.42
CA ILE A 38 8.02 -12.37 -0.94
C ILE A 38 7.22 -13.38 -0.08
N ASN A 39 6.94 -13.04 1.17
CA ASN A 39 6.18 -13.86 2.10
C ASN A 39 4.70 -13.42 2.20
N ASP A 40 4.23 -12.62 1.23
CA ASP A 40 2.89 -12.04 1.19
C ASP A 40 2.58 -11.12 2.39
N LYS A 41 3.61 -10.58 3.07
CA LYS A 41 3.45 -9.67 4.21
C LYS A 41 3.48 -8.22 3.77
N PRO A 42 2.71 -7.32 4.42
CA PRO A 42 2.77 -5.89 4.15
C PRO A 42 4.19 -5.33 4.34
N ILE A 43 4.63 -4.51 3.39
CA ILE A 43 5.96 -3.89 3.45
C ILE A 43 6.00 -2.81 4.53
N ARG A 44 6.98 -2.90 5.43
CA ARG A 44 7.33 -1.83 6.37
C ARG A 44 8.43 -0.98 5.77
N THR A 45 8.18 0.30 5.60
CA THR A 45 9.09 1.22 4.92
C THR A 45 8.89 2.64 5.43
N PHE A 46 9.92 3.47 5.33
CA PHE A 46 9.84 4.90 5.65
C PHE A 46 9.44 5.74 4.44
N MET A 47 9.71 5.27 3.23
CA MET A 47 9.43 5.99 2.00
C MET A 47 8.80 5.06 0.95
N VAL A 48 7.69 5.52 0.36
CA VAL A 48 7.07 4.89 -0.81
C VAL A 48 7.16 5.87 -1.98
N GLN A 49 7.59 5.39 -3.13
CA GLN A 49 7.59 6.15 -4.38
C GLN A 49 6.65 5.48 -5.38
N ILE A 50 5.77 6.30 -5.97
CA ILE A 50 4.95 5.93 -7.13
C ILE A 50 5.59 6.60 -8.35
N ALA A 51 6.26 5.82 -9.19
CA ALA A 51 6.95 6.30 -10.37
C ALA A 51 6.12 5.98 -11.62
N VAL A 52 5.64 7.02 -12.32
CA VAL A 52 5.03 6.84 -13.65
C VAL A 52 6.17 6.70 -14.66
N LEU A 53 6.35 5.50 -15.19
CA LEU A 53 7.44 5.19 -16.12
C LEU A 53 7.08 5.57 -17.56
N SER A 54 5.80 5.48 -17.92
CA SER A 54 5.31 5.87 -19.24
C SER A 54 3.81 6.15 -19.23
N ASN A 55 3.35 6.85 -20.27
CA ASN A 55 1.96 7.17 -20.53
C ASN A 55 1.48 6.53 -21.83
N HIS A 56 0.16 6.36 -21.94
CA HIS A 56 -0.48 6.09 -23.23
C HIS A 56 -0.13 7.17 -24.25
N GLN A 57 0.03 6.74 -25.51
CA GLN A 57 0.36 7.59 -26.65
C GLN A 57 1.64 8.42 -26.42
N ASN A 58 2.56 7.93 -25.59
CA ASN A 58 3.81 8.62 -25.21
C ASN A 58 3.58 10.03 -24.66
N GLY A 59 2.47 10.25 -23.95
CA GLY A 59 2.17 11.53 -23.32
C GLY A 59 3.28 11.96 -22.35
N ARG A 60 3.69 13.23 -22.42
CA ARG A 60 4.72 13.78 -21.54
C ARG A 60 4.27 13.91 -20.10
N ASP A 61 3.06 14.43 -19.90
CA ASP A 61 2.49 14.70 -18.58
C ASP A 61 1.43 13.66 -18.18
N THR A 62 1.30 13.45 -16.87
CA THR A 62 0.38 12.47 -16.31
C THR A 62 -0.61 13.15 -15.38
N HIS A 63 -1.91 12.87 -15.56
CA HIS A 63 -2.93 13.26 -14.60
C HIS A 63 -3.19 12.12 -13.61
N LEU A 64 -2.70 12.27 -12.38
CA LEU A 64 -3.07 11.42 -11.24
C LEU A 64 -4.23 12.07 -10.49
N ARG A 65 -5.42 11.48 -10.57
CA ARG A 65 -6.66 12.08 -10.03
C ARG A 65 -6.79 11.92 -8.51
N ARG A 66 -6.35 10.78 -7.97
CA ARG A 66 -6.38 10.49 -6.53
C ARG A 66 -5.43 9.36 -6.18
N ILE A 67 -4.83 9.43 -5.00
CA ILE A 67 -3.98 8.39 -4.43
C ILE A 67 -4.52 8.07 -3.02
N LYS A 68 -4.58 6.79 -2.67
CA LYS A 68 -4.90 6.33 -1.32
C LYS A 68 -3.92 5.25 -0.91
N VAL A 69 -3.18 5.49 0.16
CA VAL A 69 -2.30 4.49 0.79
C VAL A 69 -3.05 3.88 1.97
N ARG A 70 -2.98 2.56 2.13
CA ARG A 70 -3.60 1.83 3.23
C ARG A 70 -2.54 1.05 3.98
N SER A 71 -2.57 1.13 5.30
CA SER A 71 -1.82 0.24 6.18
C SER A 71 -2.77 -0.83 6.75
N PRO A 72 -2.26 -2.02 7.09
CA PRO A 72 -2.99 -2.94 7.95
C PRO A 72 -3.32 -2.26 9.27
N VAL A 73 -4.54 -2.46 9.75
CA VAL A 73 -4.93 -2.00 11.10
C VAL A 73 -4.15 -2.85 12.11
N GLN A 74 -3.40 -2.19 12.98
CA GLN A 74 -2.87 -2.86 14.16
C GLN A 74 -4.01 -3.01 15.16
N ASP A 75 -4.34 -4.26 15.49
CA ASP A 75 -5.11 -4.55 16.70
C ASP A 75 -4.18 -4.32 17.88
N THR A 76 -4.07 -3.06 18.33
CA THR A 76 -3.16 -2.64 19.40
C THR A 76 -3.72 -3.07 20.75
N TYR A 77 -3.74 -4.37 20.98
CA TYR A 77 -3.91 -4.88 22.33
C TYR A 77 -2.54 -4.77 23.02
N VAL A 78 -2.50 -4.11 24.18
CA VAL A 78 -1.29 -3.99 25.02
C VAL A 78 -0.74 -5.38 25.40
N VAL A 79 -1.63 -6.37 25.40
CA VAL A 79 -1.34 -7.79 25.63
C VAL A 79 -1.72 -8.55 24.36
N LYS A 80 -0.99 -9.61 23.98
CA LYS A 80 -1.46 -10.56 22.95
C LYS A 80 -2.73 -11.26 23.44
N THR A 81 -3.88 -10.62 23.28
CA THR A 81 -5.18 -11.21 23.58
C THR A 81 -5.72 -11.93 22.34
N PRO A 82 -6.49 -13.01 22.52
CA PRO A 82 -7.27 -13.56 21.41
C PRO A 82 -8.23 -12.49 20.89
N LYS A 83 -8.53 -12.53 19.58
CA LYS A 83 -9.54 -11.63 19.00
C LYS A 83 -10.91 -12.03 19.53
N PHE A 84 -11.44 -11.24 20.46
CA PHE A 84 -12.77 -11.45 20.99
C PHE A 84 -13.83 -10.96 20.00
N THR A 85 -14.80 -11.81 19.69
CA THR A 85 -15.92 -11.48 18.80
C THR A 85 -17.20 -11.16 19.57
N SER A 86 -17.37 -11.72 20.77
CA SER A 86 -18.51 -11.41 21.64
C SER A 86 -18.31 -10.09 22.37
N LEU A 87 -19.39 -9.32 22.51
CA LEU A 87 -19.43 -8.08 23.30
C LEU A 87 -18.96 -8.32 24.74
N GLU A 88 -19.36 -9.46 25.31
CA GLU A 88 -19.01 -9.83 26.68
C GLU A 88 -17.51 -10.02 26.91
N LEU A 89 -16.76 -10.42 25.89
CA LEU A 89 -15.32 -10.62 26.00
C LEU A 89 -14.53 -9.39 25.53
N MET A 90 -15.08 -8.54 24.65
CA MET A 90 -14.43 -7.28 24.26
C MET A 90 -14.19 -6.34 25.44
N GLN A 91 -15.07 -6.34 26.45
CA GLN A 91 -14.89 -5.57 27.68
C GLN A 91 -13.68 -6.02 28.52
N LEU A 92 -13.14 -7.22 28.31
CA LEU A 92 -11.90 -7.70 28.94
C LEU A 92 -10.64 -7.32 28.15
N ALA A 93 -10.79 -6.76 26.94
CA ALA A 93 -9.68 -6.51 26.03
C ALA A 93 -8.85 -5.27 26.38
N TYR A 94 -9.37 -4.39 27.25
CA TYR A 94 -8.68 -3.18 27.70
C TYR A 94 -8.80 -3.01 29.21
N ILE A 95 -7.70 -2.62 29.85
CA ILE A 95 -7.70 -2.18 31.25
C ILE A 95 -7.82 -0.65 31.21
N LYS A 96 -8.77 -0.10 31.99
CA LYS A 96 -8.94 1.36 32.12
C LYS A 96 -7.80 2.00 32.90
#